data_AF-A0AAU0YRT6-F1
#
_entry.id   AF-A0AAU0YRT6-F1
#
_cell.length_a   1.000
_cell.length_b   1.000
_cell.length_c   1.000
_cell.angle_alpha   90.00
_cell.angle_beta   90.00
_cell.angle_gamma   90.00
#
_symmetry.space_group_name_H-M   'P 1'
#
loop_
_entity.id
_entity.type
_entity.pdbx_description
1 polymer ?
#
loop_
_entity_poly.entity_id
_entity_poly.type
_entity_poly.pdbx_seq_one_letter_code
_entity_poly.pdbx_strand_id
1 'polypeptide(L)'
;MLTELIAASHLMTLEQLPGTVASHAAGVGWPQVLIYLADLQQVRLCLLAGNVDVGPGGADVPAELSVEGTVAGRAFQLGKAFPASASAKGQWWVPLLDGTERLGVLRVGVPGAQVEADEDLNRLAGLVALLLVSKRDTSDSYSQLVRRRRMDVSAEMEWQLMPPRTFATDRVLISAIMEPAYQVSGDAFDYALTGETVHLSVFDAMGHDTAAGLTANLALAAARNHRRQGSDLLQTAEGVGAALTEQFAGSRYVTGILADLHLATGVLTWTNYGHHVPVVIRGNRTLVHLSCPPAPPMGTGLDRPGTLRRVQLEPRDRLLLYTDGITEARNREGQEFGLNGLTDFLIRHHADDLPVPETLRRLIGHHLDHHSGRLNDDATVMLVEWHGPTPYRPSQLQALAGLPPSTAPETIASAWAEQPADDDGV
;
A
#
# COMPACT_ATOMS: atom_id res chain seq x y z
N MET A 1 -24.06 20.29 0.75
CA MET A 1 -23.65 18.89 0.91
C MET A 1 -22.25 18.73 1.50
N LEU A 2 -21.12 18.85 0.76
CA LEU A 2 -19.78 18.52 1.30
C LEU A 2 -19.42 19.30 2.57
N THR A 3 -19.70 20.60 2.61
CA THR A 3 -19.48 21.46 3.80
C THR A 3 -20.28 20.99 5.02
N GLU A 4 -21.53 20.56 4.81
CA GLU A 4 -22.38 20.05 5.89
C GLU A 4 -21.91 18.69 6.38
N LEU A 5 -21.45 17.83 5.47
CA LEU A 5 -20.86 16.54 5.80
C LEU A 5 -19.57 16.71 6.63
N ILE A 6 -18.74 17.70 6.30
CA ILE A 6 -17.57 18.08 7.12
C ILE A 6 -18.03 18.55 8.51
N ALA A 7 -19.02 19.44 8.60
CA ALA A 7 -19.53 19.92 9.88
C ALA A 7 -20.09 18.78 10.75
N ALA A 8 -20.88 17.87 10.15
CA ALA A 8 -21.42 16.70 10.82
C ALA A 8 -20.32 15.72 11.27
N SER A 9 -19.22 15.62 10.52
CA SER A 9 -18.15 14.66 10.77
C SER A 9 -17.46 14.82 12.13
N HIS A 10 -17.49 16.03 12.72
CA HIS A 10 -16.87 16.32 14.00
C HIS A 10 -17.51 15.56 15.17
N LEU A 11 -18.78 15.18 15.07
CA LEU A 11 -19.54 14.52 16.15
C LEU A 11 -20.17 13.19 15.69
N MET A 12 -19.54 12.52 14.73
CA MET A 12 -20.07 11.32 14.07
C MET A 12 -19.15 10.12 14.25
N THR A 13 -19.72 8.94 14.54
CA THR A 13 -18.98 7.66 14.56
C THR A 13 -18.88 7.03 13.17
N LEU A 14 -18.11 5.95 13.03
CA LEU A 14 -18.03 5.22 11.76
C LEU A 14 -19.38 4.60 11.37
N GLU A 15 -20.14 4.11 12.35
CA GLU A 15 -21.43 3.43 12.16
C GLU A 15 -22.52 4.41 11.67
N GLN A 16 -22.36 5.70 11.98
CA GLN A 16 -23.26 6.76 11.52
C GLN A 16 -22.89 7.28 10.13
N LEU A 17 -21.66 7.05 9.67
CA LEU A 17 -21.14 7.58 8.40
C LEU A 17 -22.03 7.21 7.19
N PRO A 18 -22.45 5.94 6.98
CA PRO A 18 -23.29 5.60 5.82
C PRO A 18 -24.61 6.37 5.78
N GLY A 19 -25.29 6.51 6.92
CA GLY A 19 -26.56 7.22 7.03
C GLY A 19 -26.41 8.73 6.80
N THR A 20 -25.38 9.33 7.39
CA THR A 20 -25.10 10.77 7.20
C THR A 20 -24.75 11.07 5.74
N VAL A 21 -23.89 10.26 5.12
CA VAL A 21 -23.54 10.42 3.70
C VAL A 21 -24.78 10.29 2.82
N ALA A 22 -25.59 9.25 3.02
CA ALA A 22 -26.81 9.03 2.25
C ALA A 22 -27.81 10.19 2.38
N SER A 23 -27.99 10.71 3.60
CA SER A 23 -28.90 11.84 3.87
C SER A 23 -28.46 13.11 3.15
N HIS A 24 -27.19 13.50 3.25
CA HIS A 24 -26.70 14.70 2.57
C HIS A 24 -26.67 14.52 1.04
N ALA A 25 -26.33 13.33 0.54
CA ALA A 25 -26.31 13.02 -0.89
C ALA A 25 -27.71 13.07 -1.53
N ALA A 26 -28.74 12.60 -0.82
CA ALA A 26 -30.13 12.69 -1.29
C ALA A 26 -30.56 14.14 -1.56
N GLY A 27 -30.08 15.09 -0.75
CA GLY A 27 -30.37 16.53 -0.91
C GLY A 27 -29.83 17.16 -2.20
N VAL A 28 -28.90 16.50 -2.90
CA VAL A 28 -28.31 16.97 -4.17
C VAL A 28 -28.67 16.08 -5.37
N GLY A 29 -29.69 15.24 -5.24
CA GLY A 29 -30.17 14.39 -6.34
C GLY A 29 -29.45 13.05 -6.48
N TRP A 30 -28.73 12.60 -5.45
CA TRP A 30 -28.16 11.25 -5.39
C TRP A 30 -28.99 10.37 -4.45
N PRO A 31 -30.03 9.70 -4.96
CA PRO A 31 -31.08 9.10 -4.13
C PRO A 31 -30.61 7.91 -3.27
N GLN A 32 -29.44 7.35 -3.57
CA GLN A 32 -28.83 6.29 -2.76
C GLN A 32 -27.32 6.36 -2.88
N VAL A 33 -26.64 6.37 -1.74
CA VAL A 33 -25.19 6.22 -1.65
C VAL A 33 -24.87 5.06 -0.70
N LEU A 34 -24.14 4.07 -1.19
CA LEU A 34 -23.64 2.96 -0.38
C LEU A 34 -22.11 2.96 -0.36
N ILE A 35 -21.55 2.57 0.77
CA ILE A 35 -20.11 2.50 1.00
C ILE A 35 -19.71 1.03 1.07
N TYR A 36 -18.83 0.58 0.20
CA TYR A 36 -18.25 -0.76 0.25
C TYR A 36 -16.75 -0.64 0.51
N LEU A 37 -16.23 -1.36 1.50
CA LEU A 37 -14.81 -1.37 1.86
C LEU A 37 -14.14 -2.66 1.37
N ALA A 38 -12.92 -2.57 0.88
CA ALA A 38 -12.13 -3.74 0.56
C ALA A 38 -11.77 -4.49 1.84
N ASP A 39 -11.86 -5.82 1.82
CA ASP A 39 -11.31 -6.64 2.89
C ASP A 39 -9.78 -6.57 2.89
N LEU A 40 -9.16 -7.06 3.97
CA LEU A 40 -7.72 -6.99 4.18
C LEU A 40 -6.92 -7.64 3.04
N GLN A 41 -7.44 -8.69 2.41
CA GLN A 41 -6.79 -9.35 1.26
C GLN A 41 -7.20 -8.76 -0.10
N GLN A 42 -8.09 -7.77 -0.11
CA GLN A 42 -8.61 -7.10 -1.31
C GLN A 42 -9.25 -8.07 -2.33
N VAL A 43 -9.96 -9.08 -1.83
CA VAL A 43 -10.71 -10.07 -2.63
C VAL A 43 -12.22 -9.82 -2.60
N ARG A 44 -12.72 -9.11 -1.58
CA ARG A 44 -14.13 -8.76 -1.40
C ARG A 44 -14.29 -7.26 -1.11
N LEU A 45 -15.44 -6.74 -1.52
CA LEU A 45 -15.93 -5.41 -1.16
C LEU A 45 -17.14 -5.60 -0.23
N CYS A 46 -16.99 -5.20 1.03
CA CYS A 46 -17.96 -5.42 2.10
C CYS A 46 -18.78 -4.15 2.38
N LEU A 47 -20.10 -4.25 2.40
CA LEU A 47 -21.00 -3.13 2.62
C LEU A 47 -20.87 -2.60 4.06
N LEU A 48 -20.50 -1.34 4.21
CA LEU A 48 -20.64 -0.61 5.47
C LEU A 48 -22.10 -0.15 5.61
N ALA A 49 -22.94 -1.03 6.15
CA ALA A 49 -24.38 -0.81 6.25
C ALA A 49 -24.75 0.29 7.28
N GLY A 50 -23.95 0.46 8.34
CA GLY A 50 -24.29 1.32 9.47
C GLY A 50 -25.63 0.95 10.10
N ASN A 51 -26.33 1.93 10.70
CA ASN A 51 -27.71 1.78 11.17
C ASN A 51 -28.76 2.07 10.07
N VAL A 52 -28.39 1.97 8.79
CA VAL A 52 -29.31 2.25 7.69
C VAL A 52 -30.23 1.05 7.49
N ASP A 53 -31.55 1.26 7.61
CA ASP A 53 -32.54 0.26 7.21
C ASP A 53 -32.41 -0.02 5.71
N VAL A 54 -31.85 -1.19 5.36
CA VAL A 54 -31.60 -1.58 3.97
C VAL A 54 -32.82 -2.26 3.32
N GLY A 55 -34.06 -2.06 3.79
CA GLY A 55 -35.23 -2.68 3.16
C GLY A 55 -36.57 -1.96 3.38
N PRO A 56 -37.65 -2.33 2.64
CA PRO A 56 -37.75 -3.06 1.38
C PRO A 56 -38.18 -2.11 0.24
N GLY A 57 -37.31 -1.91 -0.76
CA GLY A 57 -37.51 -0.90 -1.82
C GLY A 57 -36.86 -1.20 -3.17
N GLY A 58 -36.58 -2.47 -3.50
CA GLY A 58 -36.58 -2.90 -4.91
C GLY A 58 -35.26 -3.28 -5.60
N ALA A 59 -34.15 -3.51 -4.88
CA ALA A 59 -33.03 -4.30 -5.41
C ALA A 59 -32.30 -5.03 -4.28
N ASP A 60 -31.93 -6.28 -4.52
CA ASP A 60 -31.06 -7.07 -3.63
C ASP A 60 -29.72 -6.33 -3.48
N VAL A 61 -29.46 -5.72 -2.32
CA VAL A 61 -28.20 -5.04 -2.04
C VAL A 61 -27.27 -6.06 -1.41
N PRO A 62 -26.28 -6.58 -2.15
CA PRO A 62 -25.41 -7.61 -1.62
C PRO A 62 -24.55 -7.03 -0.50
N ALA A 63 -24.46 -7.77 0.61
CA ALA A 63 -23.57 -7.43 1.73
C ALA A 63 -22.09 -7.51 1.31
N GLU A 64 -21.76 -8.38 0.35
CA GLU A 64 -20.42 -8.53 -0.19
C GLU A 64 -20.44 -8.63 -1.72
N LEU A 65 -19.44 -8.02 -2.35
CA LEU A 65 -19.18 -8.13 -3.78
C LEU A 65 -17.78 -8.72 -4.00
N SER A 66 -17.62 -9.52 -5.05
CA SER A 66 -16.29 -9.98 -5.48
C SER A 66 -15.52 -8.83 -6.12
N VAL A 67 -14.23 -8.67 -5.79
CA VAL A 67 -13.34 -7.77 -6.55
C VAL A 67 -13.13 -8.30 -7.97
N GLU A 68 -13.03 -9.61 -8.14
CA GLU A 68 -12.94 -10.21 -9.47
C GLU A 68 -14.32 -10.36 -10.11
N GLY A 69 -14.41 -10.06 -11.41
CA GLY A 69 -15.59 -10.33 -12.23
C GLY A 69 -16.79 -9.41 -12.00
N THR A 70 -16.66 -8.32 -11.21
CA THR A 70 -17.74 -7.35 -11.00
C THR A 70 -17.33 -5.94 -11.46
N VAL A 71 -18.32 -5.10 -11.79
CA VAL A 71 -18.07 -3.69 -12.16
C VAL A 71 -17.55 -2.88 -10.96
N ALA A 72 -18.08 -3.14 -9.76
CA ALA A 72 -17.59 -2.56 -8.51
C ALA A 72 -16.11 -2.90 -8.30
N GLY A 73 -15.76 -4.18 -8.46
CA GLY A 73 -14.41 -4.66 -8.41
C GLY A 73 -13.50 -4.01 -9.46
N ARG A 74 -13.97 -3.85 -10.70
CA ARG A 74 -13.23 -3.13 -11.75
C ARG A 74 -12.96 -1.65 -11.39
N ALA A 75 -13.93 -0.98 -10.77
CA ALA A 75 -13.76 0.39 -10.28
C ALA A 75 -12.68 0.47 -9.19
N PHE A 76 -12.67 -0.50 -8.27
CA PHE A 76 -11.61 -0.66 -7.27
C PHE A 76 -10.25 -0.94 -7.91
N GLN A 77 -10.13 -1.98 -8.75
CA GLN A 77 -8.87 -2.42 -9.38
C GLN A 77 -8.20 -1.30 -10.18
N LEU A 78 -8.98 -0.55 -10.97
CA LEU A 78 -8.46 0.49 -11.85
C LEU A 78 -8.44 1.88 -11.22
N GLY A 79 -9.09 2.06 -10.07
CA GLY A 79 -9.23 3.35 -9.41
C GLY A 79 -9.93 4.40 -10.29
N LYS A 80 -10.96 3.96 -11.04
CA LYS A 80 -11.74 4.80 -11.94
C LYS A 80 -13.23 4.57 -11.73
N ALA A 81 -14.04 5.61 -11.94
CA ALA A 81 -15.48 5.47 -11.86
C ALA A 81 -16.04 4.69 -13.07
N PHE A 82 -17.00 3.79 -12.82
CA PHE A 82 -17.68 3.02 -13.87
C PHE A 82 -19.20 3.04 -13.69
N PRO A 83 -19.99 3.08 -14.78
CA PRO A 83 -21.43 2.92 -14.68
C PRO A 83 -21.75 1.48 -14.25
N ALA A 84 -22.70 1.30 -13.33
CA ALA A 84 -23.00 0.00 -12.73
C ALA A 84 -23.54 -1.03 -13.72
N SER A 85 -24.15 -0.59 -14.81
CA SER A 85 -24.49 -1.41 -15.97
C SER A 85 -24.46 -0.57 -17.24
N ALA A 86 -24.10 -1.18 -18.36
CA ALA A 86 -24.19 -0.54 -19.68
C ALA A 86 -25.64 -0.16 -20.06
N SER A 87 -26.64 -0.84 -19.49
CA SER A 87 -28.06 -0.62 -19.76
C SER A 87 -28.80 0.19 -18.69
N ALA A 88 -28.29 0.24 -17.45
CA ALA A 88 -28.91 0.97 -16.35
C ALA A 88 -28.21 2.32 -16.15
N LYS A 89 -28.66 3.33 -16.89
CA LYS A 89 -28.23 4.72 -16.68
C LYS A 89 -28.62 5.15 -15.26
N GLY A 90 -27.74 5.94 -14.62
CA GLY A 90 -28.03 6.56 -13.31
C GLY A 90 -27.40 5.93 -12.08
N GLN A 91 -26.57 4.90 -12.24
CA GLN A 91 -25.83 4.31 -11.12
C GLN A 91 -24.35 4.16 -11.45
N TRP A 92 -23.49 4.54 -10.50
CA TRP A 92 -22.04 4.57 -10.65
C TRP A 92 -21.34 3.90 -9.49
N TRP A 93 -20.23 3.23 -9.82
CA TRP A 93 -19.24 2.76 -8.87
C TRP A 93 -18.05 3.71 -8.90
N VAL A 94 -17.70 4.30 -7.77
CA VAL A 94 -16.65 5.32 -7.65
C VAL A 94 -15.63 4.84 -6.64
N PRO A 95 -14.31 4.82 -6.94
CA PRO A 95 -13.30 4.35 -6.01
C PRO A 95 -13.19 5.25 -4.77
N LEU A 96 -13.02 4.65 -3.60
CA LEU A 96 -12.69 5.34 -2.35
C LEU A 96 -11.17 5.33 -2.19
N LEU A 97 -10.55 6.51 -2.35
CA LEU A 97 -9.10 6.69 -2.33
C LEU A 97 -8.70 7.65 -1.21
N ASP A 98 -7.80 7.21 -0.33
CA ASP A 98 -7.05 8.09 0.58
C ASP A 98 -5.65 8.32 0.01
N GLY A 99 -5.45 9.48 -0.61
CA GLY A 99 -4.30 9.71 -1.49
C GLY A 99 -4.26 8.67 -2.62
N THR A 100 -3.34 7.71 -2.52
CA THR A 100 -3.19 6.58 -3.45
C THR A 100 -3.63 5.23 -2.86
N GLU A 101 -3.98 5.17 -1.57
CA GLU A 101 -4.48 3.95 -0.94
C GLU A 101 -5.94 3.70 -1.34
N ARG A 102 -6.23 2.48 -1.80
CA ARG A 102 -7.59 2.07 -2.18
C ARG A 102 -8.31 1.44 -1.01
N LEU A 103 -9.33 2.11 -0.51
CA LEU A 103 -10.12 1.65 0.63
C LEU A 103 -11.35 0.84 0.22
N GLY A 104 -11.86 1.04 -1.00
CA GLY A 104 -13.09 0.41 -1.46
C GLY A 104 -13.77 1.18 -2.59
N VAL A 105 -15.10 1.16 -2.63
CA VAL A 105 -15.92 1.87 -3.62
C VAL A 105 -17.21 2.45 -3.02
N LEU A 106 -17.67 3.57 -3.57
CA LEU A 106 -19.03 4.06 -3.41
C LEU A 106 -19.91 3.53 -4.53
N ARG A 107 -21.15 3.16 -4.20
CA ARG A 107 -22.25 3.08 -5.16
C ARG A 107 -23.07 4.34 -5.05
N VAL A 108 -23.21 5.11 -6.14
CA VAL A 108 -24.04 6.31 -6.17
C VAL A 108 -25.17 6.15 -7.18
N GLY A 109 -26.39 6.46 -6.76
CA GLY A 109 -27.59 6.42 -7.59
C GLY A 109 -28.31 5.06 -7.59
N VAL A 110 -29.43 5.05 -8.30
CA VAL A 110 -30.31 3.88 -8.48
C VAL A 110 -30.59 3.66 -9.97
N PRO A 111 -30.92 2.43 -10.40
CA PRO A 111 -31.31 2.19 -11.79
C PRO A 111 -32.42 3.15 -12.25
N GLY A 112 -32.19 3.87 -13.35
CA GLY A 112 -33.15 4.82 -13.92
C GLY A 112 -33.05 6.26 -13.40
N ALA A 113 -32.17 6.55 -12.44
CA ALA A 113 -31.86 7.92 -12.04
C ALA A 113 -31.10 8.69 -13.13
N GLN A 114 -31.13 10.03 -13.10
CA GLN A 114 -30.29 10.88 -13.94
C GLN A 114 -29.04 11.30 -13.17
N VAL A 115 -28.15 10.34 -12.92
CA VAL A 115 -26.82 10.61 -12.34
C VAL A 115 -25.79 10.47 -13.46
N GLU A 116 -25.13 11.56 -13.82
CA GLU A 116 -23.97 11.56 -14.70
C GLU A 116 -22.68 11.44 -13.88
N ALA A 117 -21.64 10.86 -14.47
CA ALA A 117 -20.33 10.91 -13.84
C ALA A 117 -19.74 12.29 -14.01
N ASP A 118 -19.43 12.93 -12.89
CA ASP A 118 -18.75 14.21 -12.85
C ASP A 118 -17.68 14.24 -11.76
N GLU A 119 -17.03 15.39 -11.61
CA GLU A 119 -16.04 15.62 -10.56
C GLU A 119 -16.64 15.58 -9.16
N ASP A 120 -17.93 15.90 -8.99
CA ASP A 120 -18.56 15.97 -7.68
C ASP A 120 -18.74 14.58 -7.05
N LEU A 121 -18.96 13.54 -7.87
CA LEU A 121 -18.88 12.14 -7.41
C LEU A 121 -17.50 11.79 -6.85
N ASN A 122 -16.43 12.19 -7.54
CA ASN A 122 -15.05 11.94 -7.09
C ASN A 122 -14.73 12.75 -5.82
N ARG A 123 -15.23 13.99 -5.71
CA ARG A 123 -15.08 14.82 -4.51
C ARG A 123 -15.80 14.22 -3.31
N LEU A 124 -17.03 13.70 -3.49
CA LEU A 124 -17.73 12.96 -2.44
C LEU A 124 -16.92 11.72 -2.04
N ALA A 125 -16.45 10.92 -2.99
CA ALA A 125 -15.66 9.72 -2.71
C ALA A 125 -14.37 10.03 -1.94
N GLY A 126 -13.64 11.07 -2.34
CA GLY A 126 -12.45 11.53 -1.63
C GLY A 126 -12.75 12.01 -0.22
N LEU A 127 -13.83 12.78 -0.01
CA LEU A 127 -14.23 13.19 1.33
C LEU A 127 -14.64 11.98 2.19
N VAL A 128 -15.41 11.04 1.65
CA VAL A 128 -15.80 9.82 2.38
C VAL A 128 -14.56 8.99 2.74
N ALA A 129 -13.58 8.88 1.85
CA ALA A 129 -12.32 8.20 2.14
C ALA A 129 -11.55 8.85 3.30
N LEU A 130 -11.41 10.18 3.32
CA LEU A 130 -10.80 10.91 4.44
C LEU A 130 -11.58 10.72 5.76
N LEU A 131 -12.91 10.73 5.69
CA LEU A 131 -13.76 10.47 6.84
C LEU A 131 -13.64 9.03 7.35
N LEU A 132 -13.49 8.04 6.47
CA LEU A 132 -13.23 6.66 6.83
C LEU A 132 -11.89 6.54 7.57
N VAL A 133 -10.81 7.11 7.01
CA VAL A 133 -9.47 7.05 7.60
C VAL A 133 -9.42 7.75 8.96
N SER A 134 -10.03 8.93 9.10
CA SER A 134 -10.07 9.63 10.38
C SER A 134 -10.85 8.90 11.49
N LYS A 135 -11.70 7.92 11.14
CA LYS A 135 -12.57 7.21 12.09
C LYS A 135 -12.20 5.74 12.30
N ARG A 136 -11.49 5.11 11.35
CA ARG A 136 -11.21 3.67 11.36
C ARG A 136 -10.49 3.21 12.63
N ASP A 137 -9.53 3.99 13.12
CA ASP A 137 -8.71 3.63 14.30
C ASP A 137 -9.51 3.70 15.62
N THR A 138 -10.71 4.28 15.60
CA THR A 138 -11.61 4.39 16.77
C THR A 138 -12.81 3.46 16.69
N SER A 139 -12.91 2.60 15.67
CA SER A 139 -14.08 1.74 15.45
C SER A 139 -13.68 0.29 15.19
N ASP A 140 -14.07 -0.58 16.12
CA ASP A 140 -13.96 -2.04 15.94
C ASP A 140 -14.82 -2.53 14.77
N SER A 141 -15.91 -1.83 14.43
CA SER A 141 -16.78 -2.16 13.30
C SER A 141 -16.01 -2.13 11.98
N TYR A 142 -15.03 -1.23 11.83
CA TYR A 142 -14.14 -1.23 10.66
C TYR A 142 -13.37 -2.55 10.57
N SER A 143 -12.67 -2.89 11.65
CA SER A 143 -11.85 -4.10 11.77
C SER A 143 -12.69 -5.35 11.55
N GLN A 144 -13.89 -5.42 12.12
CA GLN A 144 -14.82 -6.55 11.93
C GLN A 144 -15.29 -6.67 10.47
N LEU A 145 -15.50 -5.54 9.78
CA LEU A 145 -16.00 -5.53 8.40
C LEU A 145 -14.93 -5.95 7.38
N VAL A 146 -13.69 -5.49 7.55
CA VAL A 146 -12.60 -5.75 6.58
C VAL A 146 -11.85 -7.07 6.86
N ARG A 147 -12.14 -7.74 7.98
CA ARG A 147 -11.53 -9.02 8.33
C ARG A 147 -12.47 -10.19 8.03
N ARG A 148 -12.04 -11.10 7.16
CA ARG A 148 -12.79 -12.29 6.79
C ARG A 148 -12.46 -13.52 7.64
N ARG A 149 -11.42 -13.43 8.46
CA ARG A 149 -10.93 -14.48 9.36
C ARG A 149 -10.51 -13.85 10.68
N ARG A 150 -10.42 -14.68 11.71
CA ARG A 150 -9.83 -14.28 12.99
C ARG A 150 -8.35 -13.95 12.76
N MET A 151 -7.96 -12.77 13.21
CA MET A 151 -6.56 -12.33 13.27
C MET A 151 -5.97 -12.77 14.61
N ASP A 152 -4.73 -13.24 14.60
CA ASP A 152 -3.99 -13.46 15.84
C ASP A 152 -3.33 -12.18 16.37
N VAL A 153 -2.82 -12.24 17.60
CA VAL A 153 -2.30 -11.06 18.30
C VAL A 153 -1.07 -10.49 17.60
N SER A 154 -0.21 -11.33 17.02
CA SER A 154 1.01 -10.84 16.37
C SER A 154 0.67 -10.09 15.08
N ALA A 155 -0.20 -10.67 14.25
CA ALA A 155 -0.72 -10.02 13.06
C ALA A 155 -1.43 -8.70 13.41
N GLU A 156 -2.19 -8.67 14.51
CA GLU A 156 -2.82 -7.46 15.03
C GLU A 156 -1.79 -6.36 15.32
N MET A 157 -0.66 -6.72 15.94
CA MET A 157 0.42 -5.79 16.26
C MET A 157 1.20 -5.32 15.02
N GLU A 158 1.50 -6.23 14.10
CA GLU A 158 2.22 -5.93 12.85
C GLU A 158 1.41 -4.97 11.98
N TRP A 159 0.13 -5.28 11.72
CA TRP A 159 -0.73 -4.44 10.89
C TRP A 159 -0.95 -3.04 11.47
N GLN A 160 -0.89 -2.86 12.78
CA GLN A 160 -0.96 -1.54 13.42
C GLN A 160 0.28 -0.67 13.13
N LEU A 161 1.42 -1.29 12.84
CA LEU A 161 2.68 -0.58 12.61
C LEU A 161 2.98 -0.35 11.13
N MET A 162 2.42 -1.16 10.22
CA MET A 162 2.66 -1.02 8.79
C MET A 162 2.17 0.33 8.26
N PRO A 163 2.92 1.00 7.37
CA PRO A 163 2.42 2.18 6.67
C PRO A 163 1.30 1.78 5.69
N PRO A 164 0.57 2.75 5.11
CA PRO A 164 -0.37 2.49 4.03
C PRO A 164 0.26 1.61 2.93
N ARG A 165 -0.54 0.79 2.27
CA ARG A 165 0.02 -0.15 1.27
C ARG A 165 0.47 0.53 -0.01
N THR A 166 0.06 1.77 -0.24
CA THR A 166 0.41 2.51 -1.45
C THR A 166 0.56 3.97 -1.13
N PHE A 167 1.66 4.55 -1.59
CA PHE A 167 1.95 5.97 -1.51
C PHE A 167 2.52 6.41 -2.86
N ALA A 168 2.18 7.62 -3.30
CA ALA A 168 2.85 8.20 -4.44
C ALA A 168 2.96 9.72 -4.32
N THR A 169 4.01 10.24 -4.96
CA THR A 169 4.19 11.65 -5.27
C THR A 169 4.26 11.84 -6.78
N ASP A 170 4.53 13.07 -7.21
CA ASP A 170 4.88 13.42 -8.58
C ASP A 170 6.24 12.86 -9.05
N ARG A 171 7.00 12.13 -8.21
CA ARG A 171 8.33 11.57 -8.57
C ARG A 171 8.52 10.10 -8.22
N VAL A 172 7.73 9.55 -7.29
CA VAL A 172 7.88 8.17 -6.83
C VAL A 172 6.52 7.53 -6.58
N LEU A 173 6.41 6.24 -6.88
CA LEU A 173 5.31 5.38 -6.45
C LEU A 173 5.88 4.25 -5.61
N ILE A 174 5.27 4.01 -4.45
CA ILE A 174 5.59 2.90 -3.54
C ILE A 174 4.32 2.08 -3.37
N SER A 175 4.42 0.77 -3.55
CA SER A 175 3.35 -0.16 -3.23
C SER A 175 3.91 -1.39 -2.55
N ALA A 176 3.23 -1.86 -1.52
CA ALA A 176 3.67 -3.00 -0.74
C ALA A 176 2.50 -3.94 -0.41
N ILE A 177 2.81 -5.23 -0.32
CA ILE A 177 1.87 -6.29 0.06
C ILE A 177 2.58 -7.31 0.93
N MET A 178 1.84 -7.91 1.86
CA MET A 178 2.31 -8.87 2.85
C MET A 178 1.23 -9.93 3.08
N GLU A 179 1.62 -11.20 3.07
CA GLU A 179 0.81 -12.36 3.47
C GLU A 179 1.66 -13.31 4.34
N PRO A 180 1.08 -14.06 5.29
CA PRO A 180 -0.33 -14.20 5.60
C PRO A 180 -0.92 -12.96 6.27
N ALA A 181 -2.10 -12.53 5.84
CA ALA A 181 -2.73 -11.32 6.38
C ALA A 181 -3.36 -11.49 7.78
N TYR A 182 -3.62 -12.71 8.24
CA TYR A 182 -4.38 -12.98 9.49
C TYR A 182 -3.61 -13.78 10.54
N GLN A 183 -2.41 -14.23 10.22
CA GLN A 183 -1.57 -15.06 11.06
C GLN A 183 -0.25 -14.33 11.31
N VAL A 184 0.45 -14.72 12.37
CA VAL A 184 1.78 -14.21 12.71
C VAL A 184 2.65 -14.14 11.47
N SER A 185 3.23 -12.96 11.23
CA SER A 185 4.27 -12.74 10.25
C SER A 185 5.55 -12.27 10.93
N GLY A 186 6.69 -12.88 10.60
CA GLY A 186 8.02 -12.39 10.91
C GLY A 186 8.43 -11.20 10.03
N ASP A 187 7.71 -10.96 8.93
CA ASP A 187 8.00 -9.86 8.02
C ASP A 187 7.46 -8.51 8.49
N ALA A 188 8.21 -7.45 8.18
CA ALA A 188 7.78 -6.07 8.33
C ALA A 188 8.37 -5.18 7.22
N PHE A 189 7.62 -4.19 6.75
CA PHE A 189 8.15 -3.15 5.86
C PHE A 189 7.83 -1.75 6.38
N ASP A 190 8.66 -0.79 6.03
CA ASP A 190 8.42 0.63 6.28
C ASP A 190 8.89 1.48 5.11
N TYR A 191 8.23 2.61 4.93
CA TYR A 191 8.74 3.69 4.11
C TYR A 191 8.37 5.04 4.72
N ALA A 192 9.18 6.04 4.45
CA ALA A 192 8.89 7.42 4.83
C ALA A 192 9.51 8.38 3.82
N LEU A 193 8.89 9.55 3.66
CA LEU A 193 9.44 10.63 2.85
C LEU A 193 9.89 11.77 3.78
N THR A 194 11.15 12.18 3.67
CA THR A 194 11.70 13.34 4.37
C THR A 194 12.37 14.26 3.34
N GLY A 195 11.73 15.38 3.02
CA GLY A 195 12.20 16.25 1.94
C GLY A 195 12.23 15.50 0.60
N GLU A 196 13.40 15.43 -0.03
CA GLU A 196 13.61 14.70 -1.29
C GLU A 196 14.09 13.25 -1.09
N THR A 197 14.16 12.74 0.14
CA THR A 197 14.63 11.39 0.42
C THR A 197 13.48 10.46 0.77
N VAL A 198 13.38 9.35 0.04
CA VAL A 198 12.52 8.21 0.38
C VAL A 198 13.35 7.21 1.18
N HIS A 199 12.98 6.99 2.43
CA HIS A 199 13.52 5.93 3.26
C HIS A 199 12.70 4.66 3.04
N LEU A 200 13.37 3.52 2.92
CA LEU A 200 12.79 2.20 2.66
C LEU A 200 13.40 1.19 3.63
N SER A 201 12.57 0.29 4.15
CA SER A 201 13.03 -0.80 5.02
C SER A 201 12.18 -2.04 4.82
N VAL A 202 12.83 -3.21 4.76
CA VAL A 202 12.19 -4.52 4.84
C VAL A 202 12.97 -5.34 5.86
N PHE A 203 12.24 -5.98 6.76
CA PHE A 203 12.77 -6.87 7.78
C PHE A 203 12.04 -8.21 7.70
N ASP A 204 12.77 -9.27 8.02
CA ASP A 204 12.27 -10.63 8.19
C ASP A 204 12.87 -11.19 9.48
N ALA A 205 12.01 -11.45 10.45
CA ALA A 205 12.39 -11.90 11.78
C ALA A 205 12.49 -13.42 11.85
N MET A 206 13.49 -13.90 12.58
CA MET A 206 13.66 -15.33 12.76
C MET A 206 12.46 -16.00 13.48
N GLY A 207 11.87 -16.96 12.78
CA GLY A 207 10.76 -17.79 13.23
C GLY A 207 9.40 -17.25 12.78
N HIS A 208 8.34 -18.03 13.04
CA HIS A 208 6.97 -17.71 12.63
C HIS A 208 6.00 -17.74 13.84
N ASP A 209 6.51 -17.38 15.03
CA ASP A 209 5.78 -17.37 16.30
C ASP A 209 5.55 -15.95 16.81
N THR A 210 4.73 -15.77 17.86
CA THR A 210 4.45 -14.42 18.39
C THR A 210 5.69 -13.63 18.75
N ALA A 211 6.79 -14.31 19.11
CA ALA A 211 8.06 -13.64 19.34
C ALA A 211 8.72 -13.12 18.06
N ALA A 212 8.51 -13.76 16.89
CA ALA A 212 8.94 -13.22 15.59
C ALA A 212 8.25 -11.89 15.28
N GLY A 213 6.92 -11.81 15.40
CA GLY A 213 6.18 -10.55 15.24
C GLY A 213 6.64 -9.44 16.19
N LEU A 214 6.90 -9.78 17.46
CA LEU A 214 7.50 -8.84 18.42
C LEU A 214 8.91 -8.37 18.01
N THR A 215 9.70 -9.27 17.44
CA THR A 215 11.06 -8.99 16.95
C THR A 215 11.01 -8.04 15.76
N ALA A 216 10.14 -8.30 14.78
CA ALA A 216 9.92 -7.44 13.62
C ALA A 216 9.42 -6.04 14.04
N ASN A 217 8.47 -5.99 14.97
CA ASN A 217 7.93 -4.73 15.49
C ASN A 217 8.97 -3.90 16.24
N LEU A 218 9.83 -4.54 17.05
CA LEU A 218 10.92 -3.85 17.73
C LEU A 218 11.95 -3.31 16.74
N ALA A 219 12.31 -4.11 15.71
CA ALA A 219 13.19 -3.65 14.65
C ALA A 219 12.63 -2.44 13.91
N LEU A 220 11.34 -2.47 13.54
CA LEU A 220 10.67 -1.36 12.88
C LEU A 220 10.65 -0.09 13.75
N ALA A 221 10.30 -0.25 15.03
CA ALA A 221 10.25 0.87 15.99
C ALA A 221 11.62 1.49 16.22
N ALA A 222 12.66 0.67 16.39
CA ALA A 222 14.05 1.11 16.52
C ALA A 222 14.53 1.83 15.25
N ALA A 223 14.25 1.27 14.06
CA ALA A 223 14.60 1.88 12.79
C ALA A 223 13.95 3.27 12.64
N ARG A 224 12.65 3.37 12.94
CA ARG A 224 11.91 4.64 12.94
C ARG A 224 12.48 5.65 13.94
N ASN A 225 12.84 5.20 15.14
CA ASN A 225 13.39 6.05 16.19
C ASN A 225 14.71 6.67 15.75
N HIS A 226 15.66 5.86 15.27
CA HIS A 226 16.95 6.32 14.78
C HIS A 226 16.84 7.22 13.55
N ARG A 227 16.03 6.83 12.57
CA ARG A 227 15.74 7.67 11.38
C ARG A 227 15.24 9.05 11.78
N ARG A 228 14.30 9.13 12.72
CA ARG A 228 13.72 10.42 13.19
C ARG A 228 14.70 11.25 14.01
N GLN A 229 15.79 10.67 14.51
CA GLN A 229 16.90 11.37 15.15
C GLN A 229 17.97 11.82 14.15
N GLY A 230 17.77 11.56 12.84
CA GLY A 230 18.73 11.92 11.79
C GLY A 230 19.91 10.96 11.67
N SER A 231 19.81 9.74 12.20
CA SER A 231 20.81 8.69 12.00
C SER A 231 20.89 8.29 10.53
N ASP A 232 22.09 7.99 10.04
CA ASP A 232 22.27 7.39 8.71
C ASP A 232 21.83 5.91 8.68
N LEU A 233 21.95 5.25 7.52
CA LEU A 233 21.54 3.85 7.34
C LEU A 233 22.33 2.87 8.22
N LEU A 234 23.63 3.10 8.45
CA LEU A 234 24.44 2.19 9.27
C LEU A 234 24.14 2.40 10.75
N GLN A 235 24.03 3.65 11.19
CA GLN A 235 23.63 3.99 12.56
C GLN A 235 22.22 3.49 12.89
N THR A 236 21.31 3.57 11.92
CA THR A 236 19.96 3.01 12.04
C THR A 236 20.01 1.49 12.22
N ALA A 237 20.82 0.80 11.42
CA ALA A 237 20.99 -0.66 11.53
C ALA A 237 21.63 -1.08 12.86
N GLU A 238 22.65 -0.35 13.31
CA GLU A 238 23.28 -0.55 14.62
C GLU A 238 22.27 -0.37 15.75
N GLY A 239 21.43 0.66 15.68
CA GLY A 239 20.34 0.91 16.62
C GLY A 239 19.33 -0.22 16.68
N VAL A 240 18.92 -0.74 15.52
CA VAL A 240 18.06 -1.94 15.43
C VAL A 240 18.74 -3.14 16.09
N GLY A 241 19.99 -3.41 15.74
CA GLY A 241 20.75 -4.53 16.28
C GLY A 241 20.94 -4.43 17.80
N ALA A 242 21.19 -3.23 18.33
CA ALA A 242 21.33 -2.97 19.75
C ALA A 242 20.02 -3.21 20.49
N ALA A 243 18.89 -2.66 20.00
CA ALA A 243 17.58 -2.86 20.62
C ALA A 243 17.18 -4.35 20.67
N LEU A 244 17.42 -5.09 19.58
CA LEU A 244 17.16 -6.53 19.54
C LEU A 244 18.07 -7.32 20.49
N THR A 245 19.35 -6.97 20.55
CA THR A 245 20.31 -7.64 21.43
C THR A 245 19.98 -7.37 22.90
N GLU A 246 19.59 -6.14 23.25
CA GLU A 246 19.16 -5.77 24.60
C GLU A 246 17.92 -6.56 25.03
N GLN A 247 16.91 -6.65 24.15
CA GLN A 247 15.65 -7.31 24.46
C GLN A 247 15.74 -8.85 24.47
N PHE A 248 16.49 -9.43 23.54
CA PHE A 248 16.48 -10.87 23.28
C PHE A 248 17.82 -11.57 23.53
N ALA A 249 18.86 -10.86 24.01
CA ALA A 249 20.18 -11.40 24.34
C ALA A 249 20.79 -12.25 23.20
N GLY A 250 20.62 -11.82 21.95
CA GLY A 250 21.14 -12.52 20.76
C GLY A 250 20.32 -13.71 20.29
N SER A 251 19.24 -14.08 20.99
CA SER A 251 18.41 -15.25 20.65
C SER A 251 17.40 -14.99 19.52
N ARG A 252 17.13 -13.72 19.21
CA ARG A 252 16.26 -13.28 18.11
C ARG A 252 16.98 -12.21 17.31
N TYR A 253 16.79 -12.27 16.00
CA TYR A 253 17.41 -11.37 15.04
C TYR A 253 16.48 -11.16 13.86
N VAL A 254 16.75 -10.12 13.09
CA VAL A 254 16.07 -9.86 11.82
C VAL A 254 17.10 -9.81 10.69
N THR A 255 16.78 -10.43 9.57
CA THR A 255 17.38 -10.06 8.30
C THR A 255 16.74 -8.75 7.84
N GLY A 256 17.44 -7.95 7.04
CA GLY A 256 16.78 -6.81 6.42
C GLY A 256 17.59 -5.97 5.45
N ILE A 257 16.87 -5.14 4.71
CA ILE A 257 17.39 -4.08 3.84
C ILE A 257 16.99 -2.74 4.43
N LEU A 258 17.95 -1.81 4.47
CA LEU A 258 17.72 -0.40 4.73
C LEU A 258 18.22 0.39 3.52
N ALA A 259 17.39 1.28 2.99
CA ALA A 259 17.73 2.06 1.80
C ALA A 259 17.16 3.48 1.82
N ASP A 260 17.92 4.41 1.24
CA ASP A 260 17.54 5.79 0.98
C ASP A 260 17.61 6.05 -0.52
N LEU A 261 16.51 6.51 -1.10
CA LEU A 261 16.44 6.97 -2.49
C LEU A 261 16.29 8.49 -2.52
N HIS A 262 17.26 9.17 -3.12
CA HIS A 262 17.21 10.62 -3.33
C HIS A 262 16.47 10.97 -4.62
N LEU A 263 15.29 11.58 -4.51
CA LEU A 263 14.36 11.78 -5.64
C LEU A 263 14.89 12.71 -6.74
N ALA A 264 15.66 13.74 -6.39
CA ALA A 264 16.21 14.66 -7.39
C ALA A 264 17.41 14.11 -8.17
N THR A 265 18.05 13.03 -7.70
CA THR A 265 19.25 12.48 -8.35
C THR A 265 19.06 11.05 -8.82
N GLY A 266 18.12 10.30 -8.24
CA GLY A 266 17.96 8.86 -8.49
C GLY A 266 19.01 7.99 -7.81
N VAL A 267 19.83 8.57 -6.92
CA VAL A 267 20.83 7.80 -6.19
C VAL A 267 20.13 6.99 -5.09
N LEU A 268 20.16 5.68 -5.24
CA LEU A 268 19.77 4.72 -4.22
C LEU A 268 21.00 4.34 -3.40
N THR A 269 21.02 4.71 -2.12
CA THR A 269 22.00 4.23 -1.14
C THR A 269 21.35 3.14 -0.28
N TRP A 270 22.00 1.99 -0.09
CA TRP A 270 21.41 0.88 0.65
C TRP A 270 22.47 0.04 1.36
N THR A 271 22.02 -0.75 2.32
CA THR A 271 22.83 -1.76 3.03
C THR A 271 22.00 -3.02 3.26
N ASN A 272 22.67 -4.16 3.40
CA ASN A 272 22.03 -5.47 3.55
C ASN A 272 22.61 -6.22 4.76
N TYR A 273 21.72 -6.61 5.67
CA TYR A 273 22.00 -7.40 6.86
C TYR A 273 21.36 -8.79 6.74
N GLY A 274 21.97 -9.65 5.93
CA GLY A 274 21.58 -11.06 5.78
C GLY A 274 20.29 -11.32 4.99
N HIS A 275 19.76 -10.33 4.27
CA HIS A 275 18.51 -10.40 3.53
C HIS A 275 18.71 -10.69 2.03
N HIS A 276 17.62 -11.00 1.33
CA HIS A 276 17.63 -11.08 -0.13
C HIS A 276 18.04 -9.75 -0.78
N VAL A 277 18.85 -9.84 -1.83
CA VAL A 277 19.36 -8.66 -2.53
C VAL A 277 18.22 -8.02 -3.31
N PRO A 278 18.00 -6.69 -3.18
CA PRO A 278 17.00 -5.98 -3.96
C PRO A 278 17.27 -6.12 -5.46
N VAL A 279 16.21 -5.98 -6.26
CA VAL A 279 16.28 -6.12 -7.71
C VAL A 279 15.84 -4.84 -8.38
N VAL A 280 16.57 -4.42 -9.41
CA VAL A 280 16.18 -3.28 -10.25
C VAL A 280 15.64 -3.82 -11.57
N ILE A 281 14.42 -3.44 -11.94
CA ILE A 281 13.82 -3.76 -13.23
C ILE A 281 13.89 -2.49 -14.09
N ARG A 282 14.65 -2.55 -15.18
CA ARG A 282 14.87 -1.46 -16.14
C ARG A 282 14.38 -1.85 -17.52
N GLY A 283 13.50 -1.05 -18.12
CA GLY A 283 13.03 -1.27 -19.49
C GLY A 283 12.48 -2.68 -19.73
N ASN A 284 11.68 -3.20 -18.78
CA ASN A 284 11.14 -4.57 -18.80
C ASN A 284 12.19 -5.68 -18.81
N ARG A 285 13.39 -5.40 -18.27
CA ARG A 285 14.46 -6.39 -18.07
C ARG A 285 14.96 -6.30 -16.65
N THR A 286 15.24 -7.44 -16.06
CA THR A 286 15.82 -7.51 -14.73
C THR A 286 17.31 -7.18 -14.79
N LEU A 287 17.74 -6.16 -14.05
CA LEU A 287 19.14 -5.92 -13.76
C LEU A 287 19.49 -6.67 -12.47
N VAL A 288 20.04 -7.88 -12.60
CA VAL A 288 20.36 -8.79 -11.48
C VAL A 288 21.73 -8.47 -10.85
N HIS A 289 22.25 -7.24 -10.98
CA HIS A 289 23.64 -6.94 -10.61
C HIS A 289 23.79 -6.07 -9.36
N LEU A 290 22.80 -6.05 -8.47
CA LEU A 290 23.01 -5.52 -7.13
C LEU A 290 23.80 -6.55 -6.30
N SER A 291 24.85 -6.09 -5.61
CA SER A 291 25.61 -6.92 -4.69
C SER A 291 26.11 -6.09 -3.51
N CYS A 292 26.03 -6.69 -2.33
CA CYS A 292 26.52 -6.11 -1.09
C CYS A 292 27.37 -7.17 -0.38
N PRO A 293 28.53 -6.81 0.19
CA PRO A 293 29.24 -7.69 1.10
C PRO A 293 28.31 -8.16 2.21
N PRO A 294 28.42 -9.43 2.64
CA PRO A 294 27.54 -9.96 3.66
C PRO A 294 27.82 -9.30 5.01
N ALA A 295 26.78 -8.74 5.62
CA ALA A 295 26.73 -8.39 7.03
C ALA A 295 25.80 -9.38 7.76
N PRO A 296 26.05 -9.71 9.04
CA PRO A 296 25.20 -10.61 9.79
C PRO A 296 23.80 -10.00 10.00
N PRO A 297 22.76 -10.82 10.20
CA PRO A 297 21.45 -10.31 10.60
C PRO A 297 21.54 -9.44 11.87
N MET A 298 20.71 -8.40 11.92
CA MET A 298 20.67 -7.45 13.04
C MET A 298 20.11 -8.14 14.28
N GLY A 299 20.79 -8.01 15.42
CA GLY A 299 20.40 -8.62 16.69
C GLY A 299 21.09 -9.96 17.00
N THR A 300 21.98 -10.46 16.14
CA THR A 300 22.76 -11.69 16.38
C THR A 300 23.88 -11.54 17.42
N GLY A 301 24.17 -10.32 17.88
CA GLY A 301 25.32 -10.01 18.73
C GLY A 301 26.67 -10.09 18.01
N LEU A 302 26.69 -10.35 16.69
CA LEU A 302 27.90 -10.33 15.88
C LEU A 302 28.21 -8.89 15.44
N ASP A 303 29.29 -8.34 15.98
CA ASP A 303 29.73 -6.97 15.69
C ASP A 303 30.49 -6.93 14.34
N ARG A 304 29.74 -6.80 13.26
CA ARG A 304 30.28 -6.55 11.92
C ARG A 304 29.47 -5.44 11.25
N PRO A 305 30.10 -4.31 10.89
CA PRO A 305 29.37 -3.21 10.26
C PRO A 305 28.85 -3.60 8.88
N GLY A 306 27.67 -3.08 8.56
CA GLY A 306 27.11 -3.12 7.21
C GLY A 306 27.98 -2.37 6.22
N THR A 307 27.72 -2.59 4.93
CA THR A 307 28.44 -1.85 3.88
C THR A 307 27.44 -1.08 3.03
N LEU A 308 27.63 0.24 2.95
CA LEU A 308 26.85 1.06 2.04
C LEU A 308 27.16 0.74 0.58
N ARG A 309 26.11 0.64 -0.22
CA ARG A 309 26.15 0.50 -1.67
C ARG A 309 25.35 1.63 -2.28
N ARG A 310 25.80 2.11 -3.43
CA ARG A 310 25.14 3.16 -4.20
C ARG A 310 24.85 2.66 -5.60
N VAL A 311 23.64 2.94 -6.07
CA VAL A 311 23.17 2.58 -7.40
C VAL A 311 22.51 3.81 -7.99
N GLN A 312 22.86 4.13 -9.24
CA GLN A 312 22.18 5.17 -9.98
C GLN A 312 20.96 4.56 -10.67
N LEU A 313 19.77 4.92 -10.21
CA LEU A 313 18.55 4.60 -10.92
C LEU A 313 18.42 5.48 -12.18
N GLU A 314 17.74 4.94 -13.18
CA GLU A 314 17.24 5.67 -14.33
C GLU A 314 15.74 5.96 -14.14
N PRO A 315 15.21 7.03 -14.76
CA PRO A 315 13.78 7.27 -14.76
C PRO A 315 12.99 6.03 -15.21
N ARG A 316 11.96 5.68 -14.44
CA ARG A 316 11.10 4.48 -14.56
C ARG A 316 11.74 3.17 -14.15
N ASP A 317 12.90 3.20 -13.50
CA ASP A 317 13.40 2.01 -12.82
C ASP A 317 12.47 1.63 -11.67
N ARG A 318 12.23 0.33 -11.56
CA ARG A 318 11.49 -0.27 -10.46
C ARG A 318 12.46 -1.01 -9.54
N LEU A 319 12.58 -0.55 -8.30
CA LEU A 319 13.26 -1.26 -7.23
C LEU A 319 12.28 -2.22 -6.55
N LEU A 320 12.68 -3.47 -6.45
CA LEU A 320 11.92 -4.55 -5.84
C LEU A 320 12.66 -5.03 -4.59
N LEU A 321 12.01 -4.92 -3.43
CA LEU A 321 12.41 -5.54 -2.17
C LEU A 321 11.40 -6.65 -1.86
N TYR A 322 11.88 -7.79 -1.39
CA TYR A 322 11.05 -8.98 -1.18
C TYR A 322 11.68 -9.92 -0.16
N THR A 323 10.85 -10.77 0.44
CA THR A 323 11.25 -11.84 1.36
C THR A 323 11.22 -13.20 0.65
N ASP A 324 11.85 -14.21 1.26
CA ASP A 324 11.96 -15.55 0.68
C ASP A 324 10.60 -16.23 0.47
N GLY A 325 9.58 -15.98 1.29
CA GLY A 325 8.25 -16.57 1.12
C GLY A 325 7.58 -16.25 -0.23
N ILE A 326 8.07 -15.23 -0.95
CA ILE A 326 7.69 -14.98 -2.35
C ILE A 326 8.44 -15.89 -3.32
N THR A 327 9.76 -16.04 -3.17
CA THR A 327 10.57 -16.79 -4.14
C THR A 327 10.62 -18.28 -3.87
N GLU A 328 10.56 -18.70 -2.62
CA GLU A 328 10.69 -20.10 -2.18
C GLU A 328 9.36 -20.83 -2.09
N ALA A 329 8.23 -20.16 -2.32
CA ALA A 329 6.94 -20.83 -2.36
C ALA A 329 6.88 -21.87 -3.48
N ARG A 330 6.39 -23.07 -3.14
CA ARG A 330 6.44 -24.25 -4.00
C ARG A 330 5.08 -24.63 -4.53
N ASN A 331 4.97 -24.81 -5.84
CA ASN A 331 3.73 -25.25 -6.48
C ASN A 331 3.40 -26.71 -6.10
N ARG A 332 2.29 -27.24 -6.61
CA ARG A 332 1.88 -28.64 -6.36
C ARG A 332 2.92 -29.69 -6.81
N GLU A 333 3.80 -29.33 -7.73
CA GLU A 333 4.90 -30.16 -8.24
C GLU A 333 6.21 -29.97 -7.45
N GLY A 334 6.20 -29.12 -6.42
CA GLY A 334 7.36 -28.81 -5.58
C GLY A 334 8.33 -27.78 -6.15
N GLN A 335 8.00 -27.16 -7.30
CA GLN A 335 8.84 -26.15 -7.96
C GLN A 335 8.65 -24.79 -7.31
N GLU A 336 9.77 -24.13 -6.99
CA GLU A 336 9.79 -22.76 -6.47
C GLU A 336 9.32 -21.76 -7.53
N PHE A 337 8.66 -20.69 -7.09
CA PHE A 337 8.30 -19.58 -7.96
C PHE A 337 9.55 -18.86 -8.50
N GLY A 338 10.54 -18.69 -7.63
CA GLY A 338 11.86 -18.15 -7.93
C GLY A 338 11.85 -16.66 -8.31
N LEU A 339 13.04 -16.06 -8.29
CA LEU A 339 13.19 -14.65 -8.64
C LEU A 339 12.77 -14.36 -10.08
N ASN A 340 13.06 -15.28 -11.01
CA ASN A 340 12.68 -15.11 -12.42
C ASN A 340 11.15 -15.08 -12.57
N GLY A 341 10.42 -15.96 -11.89
CA GLY A 341 8.96 -15.98 -11.91
C GLY A 341 8.36 -14.66 -11.38
N LEU A 342 8.93 -14.14 -10.29
CA LEU A 342 8.54 -12.85 -9.71
C LEU A 342 8.77 -11.70 -10.70
N THR A 343 9.96 -11.58 -11.26
CA THR A 343 10.25 -10.50 -12.20
C THR A 343 9.46 -10.61 -13.49
N ASP A 344 9.27 -11.82 -14.03
CA ASP A 344 8.48 -12.05 -15.24
C ASP A 344 7.00 -11.74 -15.02
N PHE A 345 6.47 -12.00 -13.83
CA PHE A 345 5.12 -11.61 -13.46
C PHE A 345 4.96 -10.08 -13.47
N LEU A 346 5.88 -9.37 -12.81
CA LEU A 346 5.87 -7.90 -12.71
C LEU A 346 6.11 -7.20 -14.06
N ILE A 347 6.92 -7.80 -14.92
CA ILE A 347 7.20 -7.29 -16.27
C ILE A 347 5.97 -7.46 -17.17
N ARG A 348 5.32 -8.63 -17.16
CA ARG A 348 4.12 -8.90 -17.98
C ARG A 348 2.95 -8.00 -17.60
N HIS A 349 2.62 -7.90 -16.32
CA HIS A 349 1.46 -7.12 -15.87
C HIS A 349 1.66 -5.60 -15.99
N HIS A 350 2.90 -5.12 -16.00
CA HIS A 350 3.18 -3.73 -16.36
C HIS A 350 2.83 -3.43 -17.82
N ALA A 351 2.93 -4.40 -18.73
CA ALA A 351 2.54 -4.23 -20.13
C ALA A 351 1.01 -4.18 -20.32
N ASP A 352 0.23 -4.62 -19.33
CA ASP A 352 -1.23 -4.58 -19.35
C ASP A 352 -1.81 -3.23 -18.88
N ASP A 353 -0.95 -2.22 -18.63
CA ASP A 353 -1.31 -0.89 -18.10
C ASP A 353 -2.16 -0.94 -16.82
N LEU A 354 -2.00 -1.99 -16.02
CA LEU A 354 -2.64 -2.09 -14.71
C LEU A 354 -1.94 -1.17 -13.71
N PRO A 355 -2.69 -0.53 -12.78
CA PRO A 355 -2.07 0.18 -11.67
C PRO A 355 -1.12 -0.73 -10.90
N VAL A 356 0.01 -0.20 -10.44
CA VAL A 356 1.00 -0.95 -9.65
C VAL A 356 0.37 -1.66 -8.44
N PRO A 357 -0.45 -1.01 -7.61
CA PRO A 357 -1.11 -1.68 -6.49
C PRO A 357 -2.09 -2.78 -6.91
N GLU A 358 -2.60 -2.77 -8.14
CA GLU A 358 -3.39 -3.88 -8.69
C GLU A 358 -2.49 -5.03 -9.16
N THR A 359 -1.32 -4.70 -9.74
CA THR A 359 -0.31 -5.69 -10.12
C THR A 359 0.17 -6.49 -8.91
N LEU A 360 0.47 -5.84 -7.77
CA LEU A 360 0.87 -6.54 -6.55
C LEU A 360 -0.26 -7.37 -5.94
N ARG A 361 -1.50 -6.88 -5.98
CA ARG A 361 -2.67 -7.67 -5.54
C ARG A 361 -2.86 -8.93 -6.38
N ARG A 362 -2.67 -8.84 -7.70
CA ARG A 362 -2.73 -10.01 -8.58
C ARG A 362 -1.56 -10.95 -8.38
N LEU A 363 -0.36 -10.42 -8.10
CA LEU A 363 0.81 -11.23 -7.76
C LEU A 363 0.51 -12.11 -6.55
N ILE A 364 0.01 -11.53 -5.46
CA ILE A 364 -0.27 -12.32 -4.26
C ILE A 364 -1.43 -13.29 -4.46
N GLY A 365 -2.47 -12.90 -5.21
CA GLY A 365 -3.58 -13.80 -5.56
C GLY A 365 -3.11 -15.00 -6.38
N HIS A 366 -2.30 -14.75 -7.41
CA HIS A 366 -1.64 -15.81 -8.19
C HIS A 366 -0.78 -16.71 -7.31
N HIS A 367 -0.01 -16.12 -6.40
CA HIS A 367 0.83 -16.84 -5.45
C HIS A 367 -0.01 -17.79 -4.59
N LEU A 368 -1.04 -17.27 -3.93
CA LEU A 368 -1.94 -18.07 -3.11
C LEU A 368 -2.64 -19.17 -3.92
N ASP A 369 -3.15 -18.87 -5.11
CA ASP A 369 -3.86 -19.86 -5.94
C ASP A 369 -2.93 -20.99 -6.40
N HIS A 370 -1.72 -20.65 -6.86
CA HIS A 370 -0.70 -21.60 -7.32
C HIS A 370 -0.22 -22.52 -6.19
N HIS A 371 -0.23 -22.01 -4.95
CA HIS A 371 0.21 -22.70 -3.75
C HIS A 371 -0.95 -23.26 -2.90
N SER A 372 -2.15 -23.40 -3.50
CA SER A 372 -3.35 -23.97 -2.86
C SER A 372 -3.74 -23.29 -1.54
N GLY A 373 -3.55 -21.97 -1.49
CA GLY A 373 -3.86 -21.08 -0.37
C GLY A 373 -2.94 -21.23 0.84
N ARG A 374 -1.77 -21.86 0.67
CA ARG A 374 -0.79 -22.06 1.74
C ARG A 374 0.56 -21.51 1.34
N LEU A 375 1.08 -20.61 2.16
CA LEU A 375 2.47 -20.20 2.10
C LEU A 375 3.23 -21.00 3.15
N ASN A 376 4.48 -21.35 2.84
CA ASN A 376 5.36 -22.03 3.80
C ASN A 376 6.09 -21.03 4.71
N ASP A 377 6.12 -19.77 4.30
CA ASP A 377 6.73 -18.65 5.01
C ASP A 377 6.00 -17.34 4.68
N ASP A 378 6.37 -16.27 5.35
CA ASP A 378 5.82 -14.94 5.14
C ASP A 378 6.31 -14.34 3.82
N ALA A 379 5.38 -13.71 3.10
CA ALA A 379 5.56 -13.29 1.72
C ALA A 379 5.28 -11.80 1.61
N THR A 380 6.36 -11.02 1.62
CA THR A 380 6.34 -9.57 1.52
C THR A 380 6.99 -9.10 0.23
N VAL A 381 6.35 -8.14 -0.43
CA VAL A 381 6.89 -7.45 -1.60
C VAL A 381 6.67 -5.95 -1.44
N MET A 382 7.73 -5.18 -1.63
CA MET A 382 7.67 -3.72 -1.79
C MET A 382 8.26 -3.34 -3.15
N LEU A 383 7.44 -2.70 -3.98
CA LEU A 383 7.82 -2.16 -5.28
C LEU A 383 7.88 -0.63 -5.20
N VAL A 384 9.01 -0.09 -5.61
CA VAL A 384 9.27 1.36 -5.66
C VAL A 384 9.59 1.72 -7.10
N GLU A 385 8.77 2.54 -7.73
CA GLU A 385 9.04 3.07 -9.07
C GLU A 385 9.47 4.53 -8.96
N TRP A 386 10.71 4.81 -9.38
CA TRP A 386 11.24 6.18 -9.43
C TRP A 386 11.14 6.73 -10.83
N HIS A 387 10.62 7.94 -11.00
CA HIS A 387 10.24 8.45 -12.30
C HIS A 387 11.11 9.57 -12.84
N GLY A 388 12.20 9.84 -12.13
CA GLY A 388 13.17 10.85 -12.52
C GLY A 388 13.12 12.09 -11.64
N PRO A 389 14.03 13.04 -11.92
CA PRO A 389 14.14 14.29 -11.16
C PRO A 389 13.02 15.29 -11.50
N THR A 390 12.40 15.14 -12.68
CA THR A 390 11.32 16.01 -13.13
C THR A 390 9.98 15.46 -12.66
N PRO A 391 9.15 16.27 -11.99
CA PRO A 391 7.77 15.92 -11.68
C PRO A 391 7.00 15.38 -12.88
N TYR A 392 6.14 14.41 -12.63
CA TYR A 392 5.17 13.92 -13.59
C TYR A 392 4.18 14.96 -14.08
N ARG A 393 3.62 14.70 -15.26
CA ARG A 393 2.27 15.18 -15.56
C ARG A 393 1.26 14.40 -14.71
N PRO A 394 0.28 15.05 -14.04
CA PRO A 394 -0.66 14.36 -13.15
C PRO A 394 -1.40 13.20 -13.80
N SER A 395 -1.68 13.28 -15.11
CA SER A 395 -2.34 12.21 -15.87
C SER A 395 -1.53 10.90 -15.93
N GLN A 396 -0.20 10.97 -15.93
CA GLN A 396 0.66 9.78 -15.93
C GLN A 396 0.65 9.10 -14.55
N LEU A 397 0.77 9.88 -13.49
CA LEU A 397 0.67 9.39 -12.11
C LEU A 397 -0.72 8.79 -11.84
N GLN A 398 -1.78 9.44 -12.32
CA GLN A 398 -3.14 8.94 -12.20
C GLN A 398 -3.30 7.56 -12.83
N ALA A 399 -2.70 7.31 -14.00
CA ALA A 399 -2.75 5.99 -14.62
C ALA A 399 -2.00 4.92 -13.78
N LEU A 400 -0.80 5.25 -13.28
CA LEU A 400 0.06 4.30 -12.57
C LEU A 400 -0.41 3.96 -11.15
N ALA A 401 -0.90 4.95 -10.42
CA ALA A 401 -1.44 4.78 -9.07
C ALA A 401 -2.92 4.36 -9.08
N GLY A 402 -3.61 4.48 -10.21
CA GLY A 402 -5.06 4.27 -10.28
C GLY A 402 -5.82 5.39 -9.58
N LEU A 403 -5.56 6.64 -9.95
CA LEU A 403 -6.31 7.80 -9.49
C LEU A 403 -7.30 8.26 -10.57
N PRO A 404 -8.45 8.86 -10.18
CA PRO A 404 -9.37 9.45 -11.12
C PRO A 404 -8.70 10.62 -11.87
N PRO A 405 -9.15 10.94 -13.10
CA PRO A 405 -8.72 12.14 -13.80
C PRO A 405 -8.98 13.37 -12.93
N SER A 406 -7.98 14.24 -12.79
CA SER A 406 -8.09 15.51 -12.06
C SER A 406 -7.90 16.70 -13.00
N THR A 407 -8.70 17.75 -12.80
CA THR A 407 -8.51 19.08 -13.40
C THR A 407 -7.63 20.00 -12.57
N ALA A 408 -7.08 19.49 -11.45
CA ALA A 408 -6.09 20.23 -10.67
C ALA A 408 -4.90 20.63 -11.54
N PRO A 409 -4.29 21.81 -11.29
CA PRO A 409 -3.19 22.32 -12.11
C PRO A 409 -2.06 21.29 -12.24
N GLU A 410 -1.46 21.22 -13.44
CA GLU A 410 -0.49 20.17 -13.82
C GLU A 410 0.75 20.08 -12.92
N THR A 411 1.01 21.10 -12.12
CA THR A 411 2.07 21.12 -11.12
C THR A 411 1.51 21.74 -9.86
N ILE A 412 1.37 20.94 -8.80
CA ILE A 412 1.55 21.50 -7.46
C ILE A 412 3.04 21.88 -7.45
N ALA A 413 3.35 23.17 -7.57
CA ALA A 413 4.74 23.62 -7.50
C ALA A 413 5.34 23.01 -6.23
N SER A 414 6.24 22.05 -6.38
CA SER A 414 6.90 21.47 -5.22
C SER A 414 7.57 22.65 -4.52
N ALA A 415 7.32 22.86 -3.24
CA ALA A 415 7.99 23.93 -2.47
C ALA A 415 9.54 23.82 -2.51
N TRP A 416 10.05 22.72 -3.07
CA TRP A 416 11.45 22.37 -3.29
C TRP A 416 12.02 22.85 -4.64
N ALA A 417 11.20 23.43 -5.53
CA ALA A 417 11.63 23.86 -6.87
C ALA A 417 12.28 25.26 -6.89
N GLU A 418 12.29 25.99 -5.77
CA GLU A 418 12.86 27.33 -5.69
C GLU A 418 13.83 27.45 -4.51
N GLN A 419 15.06 26.94 -4.69
CA GLN A 419 16.22 27.66 -4.18
C GLN A 419 17.14 27.92 -5.37
N PRO A 420 17.22 29.16 -5.89
CA PRO A 420 18.32 29.49 -6.79
C PRO A 420 19.61 29.23 -6.02
N ALA A 421 20.56 28.57 -6.67
CA ALA A 421 21.93 28.51 -6.19
C ALA A 421 22.36 29.97 -5.89
N ASP A 422 22.69 30.25 -4.64
CA ASP A 422 23.40 31.48 -4.31
C ASP A 422 24.67 31.47 -5.17
N ASP A 423 24.65 32.36 -6.15
CA ASP A 423 25.75 32.66 -7.05
C ASP A 423 26.88 33.20 -6.18
N ASP A 424 27.98 32.44 -6.11
CA ASP A 424 29.25 32.91 -5.56
C ASP A 424 29.64 34.20 -6.30
N GLY A 425 29.47 35.33 -5.61
CA GLY A 425 29.74 36.65 -6.16
C GLY A 425 29.97 37.71 -5.10
N VAL A 426 31.12 37.64 -4.43
CA VAL A 426 32.18 38.69 -4.31
C VAL A 426 33.18 38.32 -3.21
#